data_AF-T1L5N5-F1
#
_entry.id   AF-T1L5N5-F1
#
_cell.length_a   1.000
_cell.length_b   1.000
_cell.length_c   1.000
_cell.angle_alpha   90.00
_cell.angle_beta   90.00
_cell.angle_gamma   90.00
#
_symmetry.space_group_name_H-M   'P 1'
#
loop_
_entity.id
_entity.type
_entity.pdbx_description
1 polymer ?
#
loop_
_entity_poly.entity_id
_entity_poly.type
_entity_poly.pdbx_seq_one_letter_code
_entity_poly.pdbx_strand_id
1 'polypeptide(L)' 'MLFYSFFKSLIGKDVIVELKNDLNICGTLHSVDQYLNFKLVDITVMDCNKYPYMLGK' A
#
# COMPACT_ATOMS: atom_id res chain seq x y z
N MET A 1 -18.15 -0.40 -11.01
CA MET A 1 -16.75 -0.31 -10.54
C MET A 1 -16.56 0.88 -9.59
N LEU A 2 -17.29 0.92 -8.46
CA LEU A 2 -17.27 2.07 -7.56
C LEU A 2 -15.90 2.25 -6.89
N PHE A 3 -15.36 1.16 -6.33
CA PHE A 3 -14.08 1.19 -5.61
C PHE A 3 -12.88 1.43 -6.52
N TYR A 4 -12.85 0.84 -7.71
CA TYR A 4 -11.79 1.12 -8.68
C TYR A 4 -11.73 2.61 -9.06
N SER A 5 -12.88 3.24 -9.35
CA SER A 5 -12.93 4.69 -9.64
C SER A 5 -12.55 5.54 -8.42
N PHE A 6 -12.98 5.12 -7.22
CA PHE A 6 -12.59 5.77 -5.97
C PHE A 6 -11.08 5.73 -5.76
N PHE A 7 -10.45 4.56 -5.85
CA PHE A 7 -9.00 4.42 -5.66
C PHE A 7 -8.20 5.09 -6.77
N LYS A 8 -8.71 5.14 -8.01
CA LYS A 8 -8.10 5.98 -9.05
C LYS A 8 -8.04 7.46 -8.68
N SER A 9 -9.03 7.98 -7.95
CA SER A 9 -9.02 9.37 -7.46
C SER A 9 -8.00 9.62 -6.35
N LEU A 10 -7.44 8.55 -5.77
CA LEU A 10 -6.41 8.61 -4.73
C LEU A 10 -4.99 8.42 -5.26
N ILE A 11 -4.81 8.26 -6.58
CA ILE A 11 -3.46 8.20 -7.19
C ILE A 11 -2.71 9.50 -6.90
N GLY A 12 -1.45 9.37 -6.45
CA GLY A 12 -0.58 10.47 -6.03
C GLY A 12 -0.76 10.90 -4.57
N LYS A 13 -1.65 10.26 -3.81
CA LYS A 13 -1.81 10.52 -2.38
C LYS A 13 -1.11 9.48 -1.53
N ASP A 14 -0.67 9.89 -0.35
CA ASP A 14 -0.17 8.97 0.67
C ASP A 14 -1.32 8.18 1.28
N VAL A 15 -1.14 6.87 1.30
CA VAL A 15 -2.11 5.91 1.83
C VAL A 15 -1.40 4.93 2.76
N ILE A 16 -2.17 4.42 3.73
CA ILE A 16 -1.73 3.32 4.58
C ILE A 16 -2.57 2.11 4.20
N VAL A 17 -1.90 1.04 3.80
CA VAL A 17 -2.53 -0.24 3.45
C VAL A 17 -2.20 -1.24 4.54
N GLU A 18 -3.24 -1.66 5.26
CA GLU A 18 -3.19 -2.78 6.19
C GLU A 18 -3.48 -4.07 5.43
N LEU A 19 -2.53 -5.00 5.47
CA LEU A 19 -2.66 -6.31 4.85
C LEU A 19 -3.28 -7.31 5.84
N LYS A 20 -3.85 -8.39 5.32
CA LYS A 20 -4.50 -9.45 6.14
C LYS A 20 -3.57 -10.17 7.13
N ASN A 21 -2.26 -9.99 7.00
CA ASN A 21 -1.25 -10.51 7.91
C ASN A 21 -0.83 -9.48 8.97
N ASP A 22 -1.66 -8.47 9.21
CA ASP A 22 -1.44 -7.36 10.16
C ASP A 22 -0.24 -6.46 9.81
N LEU A 23 0.23 -6.49 8.56
CA LEU A 23 1.32 -5.63 8.11
C LEU A 23 0.79 -4.29 7.60
N ASN A 24 1.32 -3.20 8.14
CA ASN A 24 0.98 -1.84 7.72
C ASN A 24 2.07 -1.26 6.81
N ILE A 25 1.69 -0.99 5.57
CA ILE A 25 2.55 -0.36 4.56
C ILE A 25 2.02 1.05 4.31
N CYS A 26 2.82 2.05 4.64
CA CYS A 26 2.60 3.43 4.24
C CYS A 26 3.30 3.67 2.89
N GLY A 27 2.69 4.41 1.97
CA GLY A 27 3.34 4.84 0.74
C GLY A 27 2.40 5.62 -0.16
N THR A 28 2.96 6.19 -1.23
CA THR A 28 2.17 6.94 -2.20
C THR A 28 1.52 6.00 -3.21
N LEU A 29 0.21 6.13 -3.43
CA LEU A 29 -0.52 5.32 -4.40
C LEU A 29 -0.15 5.70 -5.84
N HIS A 30 0.56 4.82 -6.54
CA HIS A 30 0.98 5.06 -7.92
C HIS A 30 -0.03 4.56 -8.96
N SER A 31 -0.60 3.38 -8.75
CA SER A 31 -1.63 2.82 -9.65
C SER A 31 -2.52 1.80 -8.96
N VAL A 32 -3.74 1.63 -9.49
CA VAL A 32 -4.69 0.59 -9.10
C VAL A 32 -5.29 -0.04 -10.36
N ASP A 33 -5.53 -1.36 -10.34
CA ASP A 33 -6.19 -2.08 -11.44
C ASP A 33 -7.64 -2.48 -11.12
N GLN A 34 -8.29 -3.16 -12.07
CA GLN A 34 -9.68 -3.59 -11.94
C GLN A 34 -9.93 -4.64 -10.83
N TYR A 35 -8.88 -5.34 -10.39
CA TYR A 35 -8.91 -6.31 -9.29
C TYR A 35 -8.51 -5.68 -7.96
N LEU A 36 -8.29 -4.36 -7.93
CA LEU A 36 -7.83 -3.59 -6.78
C LEU A 36 -6.40 -3.95 -6.35
N ASN A 37 -5.56 -4.40 -7.27
CA ASN A 37 -4.13 -4.52 -7.01
C ASN A 37 -3.52 -3.12 -6.95
N PHE A 38 -2.89 -2.80 -5.83
CA PHE A 38 -2.24 -1.51 -5.59
C PHE A 38 -0.76 -1.58 -5.93
N LYS A 39 -0.25 -0.54 -6.59
CA LYS A 39 1.18 -0.27 -6.69
C LYS A 39 1.48 0.96 -5.84
N LEU A 40 2.30 0.77 -4.82
CA LEU A 40 2.79 1.83 -3.94
C LEU A 40 4.23 2.17 -4.30
N VAL A 41 4.60 3.44 -4.16
CA VAL A 41 5.99 3.94 -4.24
C VAL A 41 6.36 4.61 -2.93
N ASP A 42 7.67 4.78 -2.68
CA ASP A 42 8.20 5.42 -1.46
C ASP A 42 7.66 4.78 -0.17
N ILE A 43 7.65 3.43 -0.14
CA ILE A 43 7.01 2.69 0.94
C ILE A 43 7.81 2.72 2.24
N THR A 44 7.10 2.84 3.36
CA THR A 44 7.63 2.66 4.71
C THR A 44 6.80 1.61 5.44
N VAL A 45 7.48 0.61 6.02
CA VAL A 45 6.83 -0.42 6.83
C VAL A 45 6.76 0.07 8.27
N MET A 46 5.56 0.19 8.83
CA MET A 46 5.37 0.77 10.17
C MET A 46 5.72 -0.22 11.30
N ASP A 47 5.76 -1.52 11.01
CA ASP A 47 5.90 -2.59 12.02
C ASP A 47 7.23 -3.36 11.91
N CYS A 48 8.34 -2.63 11.78
CA CYS A 48 9.68 -3.18 11.60
C CYS A 48 10.13 -4.15 12.72
N ASN A 49 9.53 -4.06 13.91
CA ASN A 49 9.91 -4.91 15.05
C ASN A 49 9.34 -6.34 14.99
N LYS A 50 8.31 -6.58 14.17
CA LYS A 50 7.65 -7.90 14.10
C LYS A 50 8.13 -8.74 12.91
N TYR A 51 8.73 -8.11 11.88
CA TYR A 51 9.11 -8.77 10.62
C TYR A 51 10.51 -8.37 10.12
N PRO A 52 11.59 -8.92 10.72
CA PRO A 52 12.97 -8.56 10.40
C PRO A 52 13.43 -8.89 8.97
N TYR A 53 12.67 -9.69 8.22
CA TYR A 53 12.98 -10.10 6.83
C TYR A 53 12.46 -9.13 5.76
N MET A 54 11.68 -8.11 6.12
CA MET A 54 11.12 -7.13 5.17
C MET A 54 12.05 -5.95 4.90
N LEU A 55 13.07 -5.77 5.75
CA LEU A 55 14.17 -4.84 5.54
C LEU A 55 15.35 -5.66 5.01
N GLY A 56 15.39 -5.87 3.68
CA GLY A 56 16.59 -6.38 3.04
C GLY A 56 17.78 -5.48 3.41
N LYS A 57 18.89 -6.10 3.79
CA LYS A 57 20.18 -5.42 3.99
C LYS A 57 20.59 -4.64 2.75
#